data_AF-B7CBI4-F1
#
_entry.id   AF-B7CBI4-F1
#
_cell.length_a   1.000
_cell.length_b   1.000
_cell.length_c   1.000
_cell.angle_alpha   90.00
_cell.angle_beta   90.00
_cell.angle_gamma   90.00
#
_symmetry.space_group_name_H-M   'P 1'
#
loop_
_entity.id
_entity.type
_entity.pdbx_description
1 polymer ?
#
loop_
_entity_poly.entity_id
_entity_poly.type
_entity_poly.pdbx_seq_one_letter_code
_entity_poly.pdbx_strand_id
1 'polypeptide(L)'
;LRLYKELDSSRHLEYPDDIMVYFLEEGKDVEACWVRLEGIQDGKMYGSVLTALRQDFGVKEKDTIYFGMTEMEDHKLACVWVKEDE
;
A
#
# COMPACT_ATOMS: atom_id res chain seq x y z
N LEU A 1 8.28 -13.04 0.23
CA LEU A 1 7.28 -12.17 -0.43
C LEU A 1 7.57 -11.89 -1.91
N ARG A 2 8.84 -11.84 -2.35
CA ARG A 2 9.19 -11.63 -3.78
C ARG A 2 8.66 -12.66 -4.80
N LEU A 3 8.10 -13.78 -4.33
CA LEU A 3 7.46 -14.80 -5.19
C LEU A 3 5.97 -14.51 -5.46
N TYR A 4 5.36 -13.57 -4.73
CA TYR A 4 4.00 -13.08 -5.01
C TYR A 4 4.05 -12.17 -6.22
N LYS A 5 3.67 -12.73 -7.38
CA LYS A 5 3.70 -12.07 -8.69
C LYS A 5 2.58 -11.04 -8.84
N GLU A 6 1.52 -11.19 -8.05
CA GLU A 6 0.41 -10.26 -7.96
C GLU A 6 0.86 -8.85 -7.55
N LEU A 7 2.02 -8.75 -6.88
CA LEU A 7 2.62 -7.49 -6.47
C LEU A 7 3.55 -6.88 -7.52
N ASP A 8 3.89 -7.60 -8.59
CA ASP A 8 4.94 -7.17 -9.53
C ASP A 8 4.63 -5.80 -10.17
N SER A 9 3.35 -5.50 -10.42
CA SER A 9 2.89 -4.19 -10.91
C SER A 9 3.12 -3.05 -9.92
N SER A 10 3.16 -3.36 -8.63
CA SER A 10 3.29 -2.39 -7.54
C SER A 10 4.74 -2.23 -7.07
N ARG A 11 5.67 -3.11 -7.46
CA ARG A 11 7.06 -3.07 -6.99
C ARG A 11 7.86 -1.93 -7.60
N HIS A 12 8.69 -1.30 -6.78
CA HIS A 12 9.73 -0.39 -7.28
C HIS A 12 10.77 -1.19 -8.08
N LEU A 13 11.21 -0.64 -9.22
CA LEU A 13 12.10 -1.34 -10.16
C LEU A 13 13.46 -1.70 -9.55
N GLU A 14 14.04 -0.79 -8.77
CA GLU A 14 15.36 -0.98 -8.14
C GLU A 14 15.29 -1.54 -6.71
N TYR A 15 14.13 -1.44 -6.06
CA TYR A 15 13.93 -1.81 -4.66
C TYR A 15 12.68 -2.69 -4.56
N PRO A 16 12.75 -3.97 -4.93
CA PRO A 16 11.56 -4.80 -5.12
C PRO A 16 10.75 -5.03 -3.84
N ASP A 17 11.31 -4.77 -2.66
CA ASP A 17 10.56 -4.82 -1.39
C ASP A 17 9.81 -3.51 -1.09
N ASP A 18 10.02 -2.45 -1.88
CA ASP A 18 9.20 -1.24 -1.88
C ASP A 18 8.05 -1.42 -2.84
N ILE A 19 6.84 -1.21 -2.34
CA ILE A 19 5.61 -1.35 -3.10
C ILE A 19 4.82 -0.06 -3.06
N MET A 20 4.20 0.28 -4.19
CA MET A 20 3.30 1.41 -4.30
C MET A 20 1.95 1.03 -3.68
N VAL A 21 1.53 1.78 -2.66
CA VAL A 21 0.23 1.61 -2.00
C VAL A 21 -0.58 2.88 -2.15
N TYR A 22 -1.83 2.74 -2.60
CA TYR A 22 -2.78 3.85 -2.73
C TYR A 22 -3.61 3.99 -1.45
N PHE A 23 -3.61 5.18 -0.89
CA PHE A 23 -4.38 5.58 0.28
C PHE A 23 -5.72 6.15 -0.17
N LEU A 24 -6.79 5.52 0.32
CA LEU A 24 -8.17 5.84 -0.03
C LEU A 24 -8.96 6.15 1.25
N GLU A 25 -9.57 7.33 1.30
CA GLU A 25 -10.46 7.75 2.39
C GLU A 25 -11.52 8.70 1.81
N GLU A 26 -12.77 8.58 2.25
CA GLU A 26 -13.86 9.42 1.77
C GLU A 26 -13.57 10.91 2.01
N GLY A 27 -13.81 11.73 0.99
CA GLY A 27 -13.56 13.17 1.05
C GLY A 27 -12.10 13.60 0.83
N LYS A 28 -11.19 12.68 0.49
CA LYS A 28 -9.79 12.98 0.14
C LYS A 28 -9.46 12.58 -1.30
N ASP A 29 -8.47 13.25 -1.87
CA ASP A 29 -7.89 12.79 -3.13
C ASP A 29 -7.11 11.49 -2.89
N VAL A 30 -7.15 10.57 -3.87
CA VAL A 30 -6.31 9.37 -3.85
C VAL A 30 -4.84 9.78 -3.79
N GLU A 31 -4.09 9.18 -2.87
CA GLU A 31 -2.66 9.45 -2.72
C GLU A 31 -1.87 8.15 -2.78
N ALA A 32 -0.67 8.17 -3.38
CA ALA A 32 0.17 6.98 -3.52
C ALA A 32 1.46 7.17 -2.74
N CYS A 33 1.86 6.15 -1.97
CA CYS A 33 3.09 6.17 -1.19
C CYS A 33 3.84 4.85 -1.32
N TRP A 34 5.18 4.94 -1.30
CA TRP A 34 6.03 3.77 -1.18
C TRP A 34 5.97 3.22 0.24
N VAL A 35 5.79 1.90 0.34
CA VAL A 35 5.75 1.14 1.59
C VAL A 35 6.79 0.04 1.50
N ARG A 36 7.65 -0.07 2.52
CA ARG A 36 8.57 -1.20 2.67
C ARG A 36 7.77 -2.41 3.12
N LEU A 37 7.56 -3.36 2.23
CA LEU A 37 6.86 -4.60 2.52
C LEU A 37 7.65 -5.44 3.53
N GLU A 38 7.00 -5.82 4.63
CA GLU A 38 7.62 -6.57 5.72
C GLU A 38 7.05 -7.99 5.84
N GLY A 39 5.75 -8.16 5.60
CA GLY A 39 5.10 -9.44 5.85
C GLY A 39 3.68 -9.55 5.35
N ILE A 40 3.11 -10.72 5.62
CA ILE A 40 1.68 -11.00 5.59
C ILE A 40 1.30 -11.47 6.99
N GLN A 41 0.22 -10.92 7.53
CA GLN A 41 -0.36 -11.31 8.80
C GLN A 41 -1.88 -11.33 8.66
N ASP A 42 -2.51 -12.41 9.12
CA ASP A 42 -3.97 -12.62 9.06
C ASP A 42 -4.59 -12.36 7.68
N GLY A 43 -3.87 -12.76 6.62
CA GLY A 43 -4.30 -12.59 5.23
C GLY A 43 -4.13 -11.17 4.67
N LYS A 44 -3.68 -10.21 5.47
CA LYS A 44 -3.35 -8.84 5.03
C LYS A 44 -1.84 -8.67 4.89
N MET A 45 -1.41 -7.87 3.93
CA MET A 45 0.00 -7.48 3.85
C MET A 45 0.25 -6.31 4.79
N TYR A 46 1.47 -6.21 5.31
CA TYR A 46 1.88 -5.08 6.11
C TYR A 46 3.29 -4.61 5.76
N GLY A 47 3.55 -3.35 6.07
CA GLY A 47 4.83 -2.71 5.82
C GLY A 47 4.90 -1.29 6.36
N SER A 48 6.10 -0.72 6.34
CA SER A 48 6.38 0.61 6.87
C SER A 48 6.29 1.69 5.79
N VAL A 49 5.60 2.79 6.08
CA VAL A 49 5.50 3.97 5.20
C VAL A 49 6.87 4.65 5.06
N LEU A 50 7.32 4.88 3.83
CA LEU A 50 8.67 5.41 3.58
C LEU A 50 8.75 6.94 3.51
N THR A 51 7.64 7.60 3.18
CA THR A 51 7.57 9.05 3.04
C THR A 51 6.28 9.57 3.63
N ALA A 52 6.32 10.77 4.23
CA ALA A 52 5.12 11.42 4.72
C ALA A 52 4.10 11.65 3.58
N LEU A 53 2.83 11.37 3.88
CA LEU A 53 1.71 11.71 3.01
C LEU A 53 1.48 13.22 3.01
N ARG A 54 1.04 13.75 1.88
CA ARG A 54 0.65 15.15 1.67
C ARG A 54 -0.65 15.47 2.38
N GLN A 55 -1.62 14.55 2.35
CA GLN A 55 -2.88 14.67 3.08
C GLN A 55 -2.81 13.91 4.41
N ASP A 56 -3.55 14.38 5.41
CA ASP A 56 -3.56 13.75 6.72
C ASP A 56 -4.49 12.53 6.74
N PHE A 57 -3.98 11.33 6.50
CA PHE A 57 -4.72 10.06 6.62
C PHE A 57 -4.67 9.45 8.04
N GLY A 58 -4.11 10.17 9.03
CA GLY A 58 -3.82 9.61 10.35
C GLY A 58 -2.63 8.64 10.37
N VAL A 59 -1.89 8.53 9.27
CA VAL A 59 -0.70 7.69 9.10
C VAL A 59 0.52 8.57 8.89
N LYS A 60 1.62 8.27 9.60
CA LYS A 60 2.89 9.02 9.53
C LYS A 60 3.97 8.20 8.82
N GLU A 61 5.03 8.90 8.42
CA GLU A 61 6.26 8.25 7.97
C GLU A 61 6.76 7.27 9.06
N LYS A 62 7.17 6.08 8.63
CA LYS A 62 7.62 4.94 9.46
C LYS A 62 6.52 4.23 10.26
N ASP A 63 5.26 4.66 10.17
CA ASP A 63 4.16 3.86 10.72
C ASP A 63 4.03 2.56 9.90
N THR A 64 3.74 1.47 10.61
CA THR A 64 3.36 0.20 9.98
C THR A 64 1.88 0.25 9.63
N ILE A 65 1.55 -0.03 8.38
CA ILE A 65 0.17 -0.12 7.90
C ILE A 65 -0.14 -1.54 7.43
N TYR A 66 -1.43 -1.88 7.43
CA TYR A 66 -1.97 -3.07 6.79
C TYR A 66 -2.74 -2.66 5.54
N PHE A 67 -2.56 -3.38 4.44
CA PHE A 67 -3.19 -3.04 3.17
C PHE A 67 -3.59 -4.31 2.39
N GLY A 68 -4.53 -4.13 1.48
CA GLY A 68 -5.06 -5.19 0.61
C GLY A 68 -4.69 -4.99 -0.84
N MET A 69 -5.22 -5.85 -1.70
CA MET A 69 -5.19 -5.68 -3.15
C MET A 69 -6.62 -5.53 -3.65
N THR A 70 -6.80 -4.67 -4.65
CA THR A 70 -8.05 -4.56 -5.41
C THR A 70 -7.77 -4.63 -6.90
N GLU A 71 -8.76 -5.09 -7.67
CA GLU A 71 -8.70 -5.08 -9.13
C GLU A 71 -9.14 -3.73 -9.67
N MET A 72 -8.35 -3.15 -10.57
CA MET A 72 -8.66 -1.93 -11.31
C MET A 72 -9.45 -2.26 -12.58
N GLU A 73 -10.04 -1.23 -13.22
CA GLU A 73 -10.83 -1.38 -14.45
C GLU A 73 -10.06 -2.04 -15.61
N ASP A 74 -8.72 -1.94 -15.62
CA ASP A 74 -7.85 -2.54 -16.63
C ASP A 74 -7.39 -3.97 -16.28
N HIS A 75 -8.06 -4.63 -15.33
CA HIS A 75 -7.75 -5.95 -14.77
C HIS A 75 -6.39 -6.05 -14.06
N LYS A 76 -5.75 -4.92 -13.75
CA LYS A 76 -4.53 -4.92 -12.93
C LYS A 76 -4.87 -4.89 -11.46
N LEU A 77 -4.05 -5.55 -10.66
CA LEU A 77 -4.11 -5.45 -9.21
C LEU A 77 -3.34 -4.21 -8.75
N ALA A 78 -3.97 -3.48 -7.82
CA ALA A 78 -3.36 -2.36 -7.10
C ALA A 78 -3.38 -2.63 -5.60
N CYS A 79 -2.30 -2.27 -4.91
CA CYS A 79 -2.24 -2.32 -3.45
C CYS A 79 -2.95 -1.09 -2.88
N VAL A 80 -3.90 -1.31 -1.96
CA VAL A 80 -4.73 -0.24 -1.40
C VAL A 80 -4.77 -0.30 0.13
N TRP A 81 -4.50 0.84 0.73
CA TRP A 81 -4.83 1.10 2.12
C TRP A 81 -6.18 1.82 2.15
N VAL A 82 -7.10 1.28 2.94
CA VAL A 82 -8.39 1.89 3.25
C VAL A 82 -8.44 2.12 4.75
N LYS A 83 -8.99 3.26 5.16
CA LYS A 83 -9.27 3.48 6.57
C LYS A 83 -10.36 2.49 6.99
N GLU A 84 -10.09 1.71 8.03
CA GLU A 84 -11.13 0.91 8.66
C GLU A 84 -12.02 1.87 9.45
N ASP A 85 -13.31 1.91 9.12
CA ASP A 85 -14.30 2.57 9.96
C ASP A 85 -14.44 1.74 11.23
N GLU A 86 -14.07 2.31 12.38
CA GLU A 86 -14.35 1.73 13.71
C GLU A 86 -15.84 1.72 14.04
#